data_AF-A0A7C7XBM7-F1
#
_entry.id   AF-A0A7C7XBM7-F1
#
_cell.length_a   1.000
_cell.length_b   1.000
_cell.length_c   1.000
_cell.angle_alpha   90.00
_cell.angle_beta   90.00
_cell.angle_gamma   90.00
#
_symmetry.space_group_name_H-M   'P 1'
#
loop_
_entity.id
_entity.type
_entity.pdbx_description
1 polymer ?
#
loop_
_entity_poly.entity_id
_entity_poly.type
_entity_poly.pdbx_seq_one_letter_code
_entity_poly.pdbx_strand_id
1 'polypeptide(L)'
;MPKLALLATTFIFFVFLLQQNSSGIFEDFEQIGADRDLKLESDLISTNIHEMQNNVKRYLVFGPGSFHDAYTQTKNLVYGVDSDNGFFSVGVFNQSQANKLSASGYHVIEDFP
;
A
#
# COMPACT_ATOMS: atom_id res chain seq x y z
N MET A 1 6.14 32.49 37.09
CA MET A 1 7.59 32.16 37.05
C MET A 1 8.05 32.18 35.60
N PRO A 2 8.61 33.30 35.10
CA PRO A 2 8.84 33.49 33.66
C PRO A 2 9.84 32.49 33.06
N LYS A 3 10.81 32.01 33.85
CA LYS A 3 11.80 31.01 33.42
C LYS A 3 11.17 29.64 33.11
N LEU A 4 10.12 29.26 33.86
CA LEU A 4 9.41 28.00 33.64
C LEU A 4 8.57 28.07 32.36
N ALA A 5 7.95 29.22 32.10
CA ALA A 5 7.19 29.46 30.88
C ALA A 5 8.10 29.38 29.65
N LEU A 6 9.29 30.01 29.70
CA LEU A 6 10.27 29.95 28.61
C LEU A 6 10.69 28.50 28.30
N LEU A 7 10.99 27.72 29.34
CA LEU A 7 11.39 26.32 29.20
C LEU A 7 10.28 25.45 28.59
N ALA A 8 9.03 25.65 29.03
CA ALA A 8 7.87 24.96 28.48
C ALA A 8 7.66 25.32 26.99
N THR A 9 7.79 26.60 26.63
CA THR A 9 7.65 27.04 25.23
C THR A 9 8.73 26.44 24.34
N THR A 10 10.00 26.43 24.77
CA THR A 10 11.08 25.79 24.01
C THR A 10 10.89 24.28 23.86
N PHE A 11 10.39 23.61 24.90
CA PHE A 11 10.13 22.17 24.85
C PHE A 11 9.01 21.82 23.86
N ILE A 12 7.90 22.58 23.89
CA ILE A 12 6.79 22.40 22.94
C ILE A 12 7.27 22.63 21.50
N PHE A 13 8.06 23.67 21.25
CA PHE A 13 8.60 23.95 19.91
C PHE A 13 9.51 22.81 19.42
N PHE A 14 10.33 22.24 20.31
CA PHE A 14 11.17 21.08 19.99
C PHE A 14 10.33 19.85 19.63
N VAL A 15 9.24 19.56 20.36
CA VAL A 15 8.32 18.46 20.04
C VAL A 15 7.71 18.64 18.65
N PHE A 16 7.28 19.85 18.27
CA PHE A 16 6.75 20.12 16.92
C PHE A 16 7.78 19.89 15.81
N LEU A 17 9.05 20.20 16.04
CA LEU A 17 10.12 19.95 15.07
C LEU A 17 10.40 18.45 14.89
N LEU A 18 10.11 17.60 15.89
CA LEU A 18 10.26 16.15 15.80
C LEU A 18 9.08 15.46 15.08
N GLN A 19 7.98 16.16 14.76
CA GLN A 19 6.81 15.56 14.10
C GLN A 19 6.92 15.44 12.56
N GLN A 20 8.08 15.73 11.96
CA GLN A 20 8.16 15.86 10.49
C GLN A 20 7.92 14.57 9.67
N ASN A 21 7.82 13.38 10.29
CA ASN A 21 7.76 12.12 9.55
C ASN A 21 6.60 11.19 9.95
N SER A 22 5.42 11.71 10.26
CA SER A 22 4.21 10.87 10.36
C SER A 22 3.16 11.32 9.34
N SER A 23 3.32 10.88 8.09
CA SER A 23 2.22 10.81 7.14
C SER A 23 1.29 9.67 7.58
N GLY A 24 0.40 9.97 8.50
CA GLY A 24 -0.73 9.12 8.83
C GLY A 24 -2.02 9.88 8.58
N ILE A 25 -3.00 9.16 8.02
CA ILE A 25 -4.44 9.44 8.03
C ILE A 25 -4.89 10.45 6.92
N PHE A 26 -5.94 10.26 6.09
CA PHE A 26 -7.20 9.49 6.15
C PHE A 26 -7.59 8.87 4.79
N GLU A 27 -7.97 7.58 4.79
CA GLU A 27 -8.98 7.06 3.87
C GLU A 27 -10.34 7.18 4.60
N ASP A 28 -11.20 8.07 4.12
CA ASP A 28 -12.62 8.01 4.44
C ASP A 28 -13.27 7.00 3.47
N PHE A 29 -13.14 5.72 3.79
CA PHE A 29 -14.02 4.72 3.21
C PHE A 29 -15.01 4.30 4.29
N GLU A 30 -16.20 4.85 4.18
CA GLU A 30 -17.42 4.39 4.82
C GLU A 30 -17.40 2.87 4.99
N GLN A 31 -17.35 2.46 6.25
CA GLN A 31 -17.37 1.07 6.69
C GLN A 31 -18.74 0.48 6.38
N ILE A 32 -18.92 -0.06 5.17
CA ILE A 32 -20.05 -0.95 4.90
C ILE A 32 -19.65 -2.32 5.44
N GLY A 33 -20.13 -2.58 6.66
CA GLY A 33 -19.93 -3.81 7.38
C GLY A 33 -20.18 -5.03 6.50
N ALA A 34 -19.25 -5.97 6.54
CA ALA A 34 -19.42 -7.27 5.93
C ALA A 34 -20.56 -8.01 6.65
N ASP A 35 -21.70 -8.16 5.99
CA ASP A 35 -22.58 -9.30 6.20
C ASP A 35 -22.32 -10.30 5.07
N ARG A 36 -21.62 -11.37 5.43
CA ARG A 36 -21.26 -12.47 4.52
C ARG A 36 -22.40 -13.47 4.51
N ASP A 37 -23.45 -13.21 3.74
CA ASP A 37 -24.27 -14.28 3.12
C ASP A 37 -25.22 -13.72 2.04
N LEU A 38 -24.68 -13.25 0.90
CA LEU A 38 -25.52 -12.88 -0.24
C LEU A 38 -25.18 -13.78 -1.43
N LYS A 39 -25.96 -14.85 -1.56
CA LYS A 39 -26.07 -15.63 -2.80
C LYS A 39 -26.62 -14.70 -3.89
N LEU A 40 -25.72 -14.12 -4.67
CA LEU A 40 -26.02 -13.10 -5.66
C LEU A 40 -26.51 -13.76 -6.96
N GLU A 41 -27.77 -14.15 -6.98
CA GLU A 41 -28.50 -14.51 -8.20
C GLU A 41 -29.25 -13.25 -8.66
N SER A 42 -28.64 -12.42 -9.51
CA SER A 42 -29.32 -11.28 -10.12
C SER A 42 -29.00 -11.18 -11.61
N ASP A 43 -30.02 -11.39 -12.44
CA ASP A 43 -30.01 -11.23 -13.91
C ASP A 43 -29.76 -9.77 -14.38
N LEU A 44 -29.58 -8.81 -13.47
CA LEU A 44 -29.39 -7.39 -13.80
C LEU A 44 -27.93 -7.02 -14.08
N ILE A 45 -26.97 -7.77 -13.53
CA ILE A 45 -25.56 -7.65 -13.88
C ILE A 45 -25.17 -8.97 -14.55
N SER A 46 -25.17 -9.00 -15.89
CA SER A 46 -24.42 -10.05 -16.58
C SER A 46 -22.95 -9.77 -16.31
N THR A 47 -22.41 -10.32 -15.24
CA THR A 47 -20.98 -10.54 -15.18
C THR A 47 -20.74 -11.63 -16.21
N ASN A 48 -20.63 -11.25 -17.48
CA ASN A 48 -19.90 -12.06 -18.45
C ASN A 48 -18.43 -11.97 -18.03
N ILE A 49 -18.15 -12.53 -16.85
CA ILE A 49 -16.86 -13.03 -16.49
C ILE A 49 -16.74 -14.23 -17.41
N HIS A 50 -16.45 -13.95 -18.69
CA HIS A 50 -15.32 -14.64 -19.25
C HIS A 50 -14.29 -14.52 -18.15
N GLU A 51 -14.11 -15.60 -17.40
CA GLU A 51 -12.92 -15.88 -16.63
C GLU A 51 -11.82 -15.77 -17.66
N MET A 52 -11.45 -14.53 -17.96
CA MET A 52 -10.36 -14.17 -18.81
C MET A 52 -9.22 -14.56 -17.90
N GLN A 53 -8.86 -15.85 -18.01
CA GLN A 53 -7.59 -16.56 -18.00
C GLN A 53 -6.33 -15.72 -17.77
N ASN A 54 -6.46 -14.64 -17.03
CA ASN A 54 -5.45 -13.76 -16.56
C ASN A 54 -5.37 -14.16 -15.11
N ASN A 55 -4.46 -15.11 -14.84
CA ASN A 55 -4.01 -15.52 -13.52
C ASN A 55 -3.32 -14.34 -12.81
N VAL A 56 -4.08 -13.26 -12.64
CA VAL A 56 -3.69 -12.02 -12.02
C VAL A 56 -3.97 -12.19 -10.54
N LYS A 57 -2.91 -12.10 -9.76
CA LYS A 57 -2.91 -12.31 -8.32
C LYS A 57 -2.44 -11.03 -7.64
N ARG A 58 -2.75 -10.90 -6.36
CA ARG A 58 -2.23 -9.81 -5.54
C ARG A 58 -0.90 -10.22 -4.93
N TYR A 59 0.11 -9.37 -5.06
CA TYR A 59 1.46 -9.62 -4.54
C TYR A 59 1.89 -8.51 -3.61
N LEU A 60 2.58 -8.90 -2.55
CA LEU A 60 3.39 -8.03 -1.70
C LEU A 60 4.76 -7.87 -2.36
N VAL A 61 5.23 -6.64 -2.52
CA VAL A 61 6.49 -6.29 -3.18
C VAL A 61 7.32 -5.40 -2.27
N PHE A 62 8.55 -5.78 -1.98
CA PHE A 62 9.44 -4.99 -1.14
C PHE A 62 10.90 -5.19 -1.51
N GLY A 63 11.73 -4.20 -1.22
CA GLY A 63 13.16 -4.25 -1.53
C GLY A 63 13.85 -2.89 -1.39
N PRO A 64 15.15 -2.84 -1.71
CA PRO A 64 15.92 -1.61 -1.64
C PRO A 64 15.49 -0.61 -2.72
N GLY A 65 15.82 0.67 -2.53
CA GLY A 65 15.45 1.75 -3.43
C GLY A 65 14.06 2.32 -3.13
N SER A 66 13.51 3.09 -4.07
CA SER A 66 12.20 3.72 -3.90
C SER A 66 11.09 2.92 -4.56
N PHE A 67 9.87 3.09 -4.08
CA PHE A 67 8.64 2.61 -4.70
C PHE A 67 8.55 3.03 -6.17
N HIS A 68 9.00 4.24 -6.50
CA HIS A 68 8.97 4.76 -7.86
C HIS A 68 9.80 3.90 -8.82
N ASP A 69 10.97 3.43 -8.38
CA ASP A 69 11.86 2.58 -9.19
C ASP A 69 11.17 1.27 -9.58
N ALA A 70 10.48 0.63 -8.62
CA ALA A 70 9.73 -0.58 -8.87
C ALA A 70 8.46 -0.33 -9.71
N TYR A 71 7.76 0.80 -9.49
CA TYR A 71 6.55 1.18 -10.22
C TYR A 71 6.79 1.27 -11.73
N THR A 72 7.93 1.82 -12.16
CA THR A 72 8.25 1.95 -13.59
C THR A 72 8.34 0.61 -14.33
N GLN A 73 8.60 -0.50 -13.63
CA GLN A 73 8.83 -1.81 -14.25
C GLN A 73 7.55 -2.56 -14.64
N THR A 74 6.47 -2.40 -13.86
CA THR A 74 5.19 -3.10 -14.05
C THR A 74 4.00 -2.17 -14.18
N LYS A 75 4.07 -0.94 -13.66
CA LYS A 75 2.97 0.05 -13.58
C LYS A 75 1.70 -0.44 -12.88
N ASN A 76 1.78 -1.61 -12.22
CA ASN A 76 0.67 -2.32 -11.59
C ASN A 76 0.87 -2.43 -10.06
N LEU A 77 1.74 -1.60 -9.50
CA LEU A 77 1.81 -1.38 -8.06
C LEU A 77 0.77 -0.32 -7.70
N VAL A 78 0.01 -0.57 -6.63
CA VAL A 78 -1.18 0.22 -6.27
C VAL A 78 -0.88 1.09 -5.05
N TYR A 79 -0.43 0.47 -3.97
CA TYR A 79 -0.12 1.15 -2.70
C TYR A 79 1.35 0.97 -2.40
N GLY A 80 2.06 2.04 -2.04
CA GLY A 80 3.48 1.99 -1.74
C GLY A 80 3.82 2.91 -0.58
N VAL A 81 4.73 2.46 0.28
CA VAL A 81 5.37 3.27 1.32
C VAL A 81 6.87 3.17 1.16
N ASP A 82 7.53 4.33 1.18
CA ASP A 82 8.98 4.44 1.17
C ASP A 82 9.52 4.56 2.60
N SER A 83 10.73 4.05 2.80
CA SER A 83 11.54 4.21 4.00
C SER A 83 12.97 4.59 3.59
N ASP A 84 13.78 5.02 4.55
CA ASP A 84 15.19 5.35 4.30
C ASP A 84 15.99 4.17 3.71
N ASN A 85 15.53 2.93 3.89
CA ASN A 85 16.25 1.70 3.52
C ASN A 85 15.52 0.83 2.48
N GLY A 86 14.48 1.34 1.83
CA GLY A 86 13.71 0.58 0.85
C GLY A 86 12.24 0.93 0.84
N PHE A 87 11.44 0.13 0.13
CA PHE A 87 10.00 0.34 0.02
C PHE A 87 9.22 -0.95 0.29
N PHE A 88 7.94 -0.78 0.59
CA PHE A 88 6.93 -1.85 0.59
C PHE A 88 5.75 -1.42 -0.27
N SER A 89 5.18 -2.35 -1.02
CA SER A 89 4.04 -2.09 -1.91
C SER A 89 3.16 -3.31 -2.13
N VAL A 90 1.90 -3.07 -2.51
CA VAL A 90 0.97 -4.09 -2.99
C VAL A 90 0.71 -3.86 -4.47
N GLY A 91 0.78 -4.93 -5.28
CA GLY A 91 0.49 -4.89 -6.71
C GLY A 91 -0.44 -6.00 -7.16
N VAL A 92 -1.12 -5.79 -8.29
CA VAL A 92 -2.05 -6.74 -8.90
C VAL A 92 -1.60 -7.01 -10.32
N PHE A 93 -0.98 -8.18 -10.53
CA PHE A 93 -0.38 -8.54 -11.80
C PHE A 93 -0.29 -10.05 -12.00
N ASN A 94 0.10 -10.51 -13.19
CA ASN A 94 0.26 -11.94 -13.47
C ASN A 94 1.63 -12.47 -12.99
N GLN A 95 1.79 -13.80 -12.95
CA GLN A 95 3.03 -14.46 -12.52
C GLN A 95 4.27 -14.01 -13.31
N SER A 96 4.13 -13.71 -14.60
CA SER A 96 5.26 -13.26 -15.44
C SER A 96 5.80 -11.90 -14.97
N GLN A 97 4.90 -10.97 -14.65
CA GLN A 97 5.26 -9.67 -14.07
C GLN A 97 5.85 -9.81 -12.66
N ALA A 98 5.32 -10.74 -11.86
CA ALA A 98 5.88 -11.08 -10.54
C ALA A 98 7.33 -11.57 -10.67
N ASN A 99 7.56 -12.54 -11.55
CA ASN A 99 8.89 -13.10 -11.82
C ASN A 99 9.87 -12.04 -12.35
N LYS A 100 9.39 -11.11 -13.18
CA LYS A 100 10.20 -10.00 -13.68
C LYS A 100 10.67 -9.09 -12.54
N LEU A 101 9.79 -8.72 -11.61
CA LEU A 101 10.16 -7.94 -10.43
C LEU A 101 11.15 -8.70 -9.53
N SER A 102 10.94 -10.01 -9.34
CA SER A 102 11.89 -10.85 -8.60
C SER A 102 13.27 -10.91 -9.25
N ALA A 103 13.32 -11.04 -10.58
CA ALA A 103 14.57 -11.04 -11.33
C ALA A 103 15.30 -9.69 -11.28
N SER A 104 14.55 -8.59 -11.09
CA SER A 104 15.09 -7.25 -10.86
C SER A 104 15.64 -7.03 -9.44
N GLY A 105 15.57 -8.04 -8.57
CA GLY A 105 16.14 -7.99 -7.21
C GLY A 105 15.15 -7.60 -6.11
N TYR A 106 13.85 -7.52 -6.41
CA TYR A 106 12.83 -7.27 -5.41
C TYR A 106 12.28 -8.58 -4.81
N HIS A 107 11.84 -8.53 -3.57
CA HIS A 107 11.05 -9.60 -2.97
C HIS A 107 9.60 -9.46 -3.41
N VAL A 108 9.03 -10.55 -3.92
CA VAL A 108 7.66 -10.61 -4.43
C VAL A 108 7.00 -11.86 -3.85
N ILE A 109 5.94 -11.68 -3.07
CA ILE A 109 5.24 -12.76 -2.36
C ILE A 109 3.76 -12.67 -2.71
N GLU A 110 3.13 -13.79 -3.03
CA GLU A 110 1.68 -13.81 -3.22
C GLU A 110 0.97 -13.53 -1.88
N ASP A 111 0.00 -12.62 -1.89
CA ASP A 111 -0.69 -12.20 -0.67
C ASP A 111 -1.69 -13.26 -0.18
N PHE A 112 -2.39 -13.90 -1.11
CA PHE A 112 -3.29 -15.02 -0.81
C PHE A 112 -2.78 -16.30 -1.48
N PRO A 113 -2.77 -17.45 -0.79
CA PRO A 113 -2.36 -18.73 -1.36
C PRO A 113 -3.33 -19.29 -2.40
#